data_AF-A0A922CRW7-F1
#
_entry.id   AF-A0A922CRW7-F1
#
_cell.length_a   1.000
_cell.length_b   1.000
_cell.length_c   1.000
_cell.angle_alpha   90.00
_cell.angle_beta   90.00
_cell.angle_gamma   90.00
#
_symmetry.space_group_name_H-M   'P 1'
#
loop_
_entity.id
_entity.type
_entity.pdbx_description
1 polymer ?
#
loop_
_entity_poly.entity_id
_entity_poly.type
_entity_poly.pdbx_seq_one_letter_code
_entity_poly.pdbx_strand_id
1 'polypeptide(L)'
;MDSFMDFYFEEVFTTLDRDGLNERFKRRELVEYFNTVIAGCAKGQNKSDNATCKNFVLSALKYHNTCKSTNGDVCLMGKYHNLLYIAMKLSFDWSLQDNGVVAALLDEMYACERTFERIFLGAIFGTSAPYFLAGWKSDFMDKEENVHALVFFLDHATNANLEYREGNKMYRFIDVPLESCGRASPVRVVIQMGAAEMLMILLRFGARVTDDKAATNPVESILDRLKEYNRVYPYELVTCLKLVLRAVPSVNFTVDKNSLKHLDLPDDYNYQRKVALENYKEILDDRLIKSSRLGLKPVELKHLCRCKVRQLLWQNFELPFGIQKLPIPTALKRYLDLFDD
;
A
#
# COMPACT_ATOMS: atom_id res chain seq x y z
N MET A 1 -13.22 -28.64 11.89
CA MET A 1 -12.28 -27.51 11.92
C MET A 1 -12.19 -26.98 13.33
N ASP A 2 -13.26 -26.40 13.88
CA ASP A 2 -13.26 -25.68 15.16
C ASP A 2 -12.69 -26.52 16.32
N SER A 3 -13.25 -27.71 16.59
CA SER A 3 -12.75 -28.60 17.66
C SER A 3 -11.30 -29.06 17.47
N PHE A 4 -10.85 -29.18 16.22
CA PHE A 4 -9.45 -29.51 15.93
C PHE A 4 -8.54 -28.32 16.21
N MET A 5 -8.97 -27.11 15.84
CA MET A 5 -8.18 -25.89 16.06
C MET A 5 -8.09 -25.54 17.54
N ASP A 6 -9.18 -25.68 18.29
CA ASP A 6 -9.16 -25.48 19.75
C ASP A 6 -8.14 -26.44 20.40
N PHE A 7 -8.21 -27.74 20.07
CA PHE A 7 -7.23 -28.72 20.56
C PHE A 7 -5.79 -28.40 20.12
N TYR A 8 -5.57 -28.11 18.84
CA TYR A 8 -4.23 -27.80 18.33
C TYR A 8 -3.64 -26.58 19.06
N PHE A 9 -4.43 -25.53 19.25
CA PHE A 9 -3.95 -24.32 19.89
C PHE A 9 -3.69 -24.51 21.38
N GLU A 10 -4.52 -25.28 22.09
CA GLU A 10 -4.38 -25.51 23.53
C GLU A 10 -3.28 -26.52 23.88
N GLU A 11 -3.13 -27.59 23.10
CA GLU A 11 -2.26 -28.73 23.44
C GLU A 11 -0.96 -28.76 22.64
N VAL A 12 -0.95 -28.26 21.41
CA VAL A 12 0.24 -28.32 20.53
C VAL A 12 0.93 -26.97 20.46
N PHE A 13 0.20 -25.93 20.08
CA PHE A 13 0.79 -24.60 19.83
C PHE A 13 1.32 -23.95 21.11
N THR A 14 0.69 -24.19 22.26
CA THR A 14 1.18 -23.76 23.58
C THR A 14 2.57 -24.30 23.91
N THR A 15 2.92 -25.49 23.44
CA THR A 15 4.21 -26.14 23.71
C THR A 15 5.36 -25.61 22.86
N LEU A 16 5.07 -24.91 21.76
CA LEU A 16 6.11 -24.31 20.91
C LEU A 16 6.90 -23.23 21.67
N ASP A 17 8.19 -23.11 21.41
CA ASP A 17 8.99 -22.01 21.95
C ASP A 17 8.42 -20.66 21.50
N ARG A 18 8.47 -19.66 22.38
CA ARG A 18 7.97 -18.30 22.09
C ARG A 18 8.57 -17.74 20.80
N ASP A 19 9.86 -17.96 20.57
CA ASP A 19 10.59 -17.50 19.38
C ASP A 19 10.62 -18.53 18.24
N GLY A 20 9.94 -19.66 18.42
CA GLY A 20 9.92 -20.77 17.48
C GLY A 20 9.38 -20.42 16.10
N LEU A 21 8.71 -19.28 15.92
CA LEU A 21 8.17 -18.84 14.62
C LEU A 21 8.83 -17.57 14.08
N ASN A 22 9.94 -17.12 14.66
CA ASN A 22 10.68 -15.96 14.14
C ASN A 22 11.34 -16.27 12.78
N GLU A 23 11.75 -17.51 12.57
CA GLU A 23 12.36 -17.96 11.31
C GLU A 23 11.29 -18.24 10.24
N ARG A 24 11.50 -17.71 9.04
CA ARG A 24 10.58 -17.88 7.90
C ARG A 24 10.28 -19.35 7.58
N PHE A 25 11.28 -20.23 7.63
CA PHE A 25 11.08 -21.62 7.25
C PHE A 25 10.11 -22.35 8.19
N LYS A 26 10.17 -22.08 9.50
CA LYS A 26 9.25 -22.68 10.50
C LYS A 26 7.81 -22.19 10.30
N ARG A 27 7.63 -20.93 9.94
CA ARG A 27 6.29 -20.42 9.53
C ARG A 27 5.81 -21.09 8.26
N ARG A 28 6.70 -21.31 7.28
CA ARG A 28 6.36 -22.00 6.03
C ARG A 28 5.93 -23.45 6.29
N GLU A 29 6.63 -24.17 7.17
CA GLU A 29 6.23 -25.52 7.59
C GLU A 29 4.84 -25.55 8.22
N LEU A 30 4.50 -24.56 9.07
CA LEU A 30 3.15 -24.44 9.61
C LEU A 30 2.11 -24.07 8.55
N VAL A 31 2.43 -23.22 7.58
CA VAL A 31 1.55 -22.93 6.44
C VAL A 31 1.29 -24.20 5.64
N GLU A 32 2.32 -24.99 5.31
CA GLU A 32 2.20 -26.27 4.60
C GLU A 32 1.35 -27.28 5.38
N TYR A 33 1.57 -27.37 6.70
CA TYR A 33 0.76 -28.20 7.60
C TYR A 33 -0.73 -27.78 7.56
N PHE A 34 -1.02 -26.50 7.78
CA PHE A 34 -2.40 -26.02 7.81
C PHE A 34 -3.09 -26.03 6.45
N ASN A 35 -2.35 -25.87 5.34
CA ASN A 35 -2.87 -26.13 4.00
C ASN A 35 -3.41 -27.56 3.89
N THR A 36 -2.66 -28.54 4.41
CA THR A 36 -3.10 -29.95 4.43
C THR A 36 -4.32 -30.16 5.34
N VAL A 37 -4.35 -29.52 6.51
CA VAL A 37 -5.50 -29.58 7.44
C VAL A 37 -6.76 -28.97 6.82
N ILE A 38 -6.66 -27.80 6.20
CA ILE A 38 -7.80 -27.11 5.56
C ILE A 38 -8.34 -27.97 4.42
N ALA A 39 -7.47 -28.48 3.55
CA ALA A 39 -7.87 -29.35 2.45
C ALA A 39 -8.53 -30.66 2.95
N GLY A 40 -7.97 -31.28 4.00
CA GLY A 40 -8.51 -32.49 4.62
C GLY A 40 -9.87 -32.25 5.27
N CYS A 41 -10.02 -31.15 6.02
CA CYS A 41 -11.27 -30.79 6.66
C CYS A 41 -12.37 -30.43 5.65
N ALA A 42 -12.03 -29.69 4.59
CA ALA A 42 -12.98 -29.31 3.54
C ALA A 42 -13.58 -30.57 2.88
N LYS A 43 -12.71 -31.52 2.48
CA LYS A 43 -13.12 -32.81 1.91
C LYS A 43 -13.93 -33.66 2.90
N GLY A 44 -13.44 -33.83 4.12
CA GLY A 44 -14.07 -34.71 5.11
C GLY A 44 -15.41 -34.19 5.65
N GLN A 45 -15.60 -32.87 5.69
CA GLN A 45 -16.85 -32.24 6.14
C GLN A 45 -17.79 -31.87 4.99
N ASN A 46 -17.42 -32.16 3.74
CA ASN A 46 -18.14 -31.75 2.54
C ASN A 46 -18.49 -30.24 2.54
N LYS A 47 -17.52 -29.42 2.94
CA LYS A 47 -17.62 -27.95 2.99
C LYS A 47 -16.77 -27.34 1.90
N SER A 48 -17.08 -26.10 1.50
CA SER A 48 -16.20 -25.37 0.59
C SER A 48 -14.86 -25.05 1.27
N ASP A 49 -13.82 -25.04 0.45
CA ASP A 49 -12.47 -24.66 0.84
C ASP A 49 -12.43 -23.27 1.49
N ASN A 50 -13.15 -22.32 0.91
CA ASN A 50 -13.29 -20.95 1.41
C ASN A 50 -13.92 -20.90 2.82
N ALA A 51 -14.97 -21.70 3.08
CA ALA A 51 -15.58 -21.78 4.40
C ALA A 51 -14.63 -22.40 5.44
N THR A 52 -13.82 -23.37 5.04
CA THR A 52 -12.87 -24.04 5.94
C THR A 52 -11.68 -23.13 6.26
N CYS A 53 -11.12 -22.43 5.26
CA CYS A 53 -10.09 -21.41 5.48
C CYS A 53 -10.61 -20.24 6.33
N LYS A 54 -11.84 -19.77 6.09
CA LYS A 54 -12.50 -18.77 6.95
C LYS A 54 -12.50 -19.20 8.43
N ASN A 55 -12.90 -20.44 8.70
CA ASN A 55 -12.95 -20.96 10.08
C ASN A 55 -11.55 -21.07 10.70
N PHE A 56 -10.53 -21.41 9.91
CA PHE A 56 -9.14 -21.36 10.37
C PHE A 56 -8.74 -19.96 10.81
N VAL A 57 -8.93 -18.96 9.94
CA VAL A 57 -8.54 -17.56 10.22
C VAL A 57 -9.28 -17.03 11.44
N LEU A 58 -10.58 -17.30 11.56
CA LEU A 58 -11.36 -16.93 12.75
C LEU A 58 -10.86 -17.62 14.02
N SER A 59 -10.46 -18.88 13.96
CA SER A 59 -9.91 -19.60 15.10
C SER A 59 -8.55 -19.02 15.52
N ALA A 60 -7.69 -18.70 14.56
CA ALA A 60 -6.40 -18.06 14.80
C ALA A 60 -6.56 -16.67 15.46
N LEU A 61 -7.51 -15.87 14.96
CA LEU A 61 -7.89 -14.58 15.54
C LEU A 61 -8.42 -14.72 16.97
N LYS A 62 -9.36 -15.64 17.19
CA LYS A 62 -9.92 -15.92 18.52
C LYS A 62 -8.82 -16.31 19.50
N TYR A 63 -7.90 -17.20 19.11
CA TYR A 63 -6.79 -17.62 19.95
C TYR A 63 -5.86 -16.45 20.29
N HIS A 64 -5.41 -15.70 19.28
CA HIS A 64 -4.59 -14.50 19.48
C HIS A 64 -5.26 -13.51 20.43
N ASN A 65 -6.54 -13.19 20.21
CA ASN A 65 -7.27 -12.21 21.01
C ASN A 65 -7.51 -12.69 22.44
N THR A 66 -7.70 -13.99 22.65
CA THR A 66 -7.79 -14.57 23.99
C THR A 66 -6.46 -14.40 24.73
N CYS A 67 -5.33 -14.73 24.10
CA CYS A 67 -3.99 -14.56 24.70
C CYS A 67 -3.64 -13.08 24.96
N LYS A 68 -4.06 -12.18 24.06
CA LYS A 68 -3.88 -10.73 24.21
C LYS A 68 -4.71 -10.19 25.38
N SER A 69 -5.97 -10.60 25.48
CA SER A 69 -6.88 -10.19 26.58
C SER A 69 -6.38 -10.67 27.94
N THR A 70 -5.90 -11.91 28.03
CA THR A 70 -5.31 -12.44 29.28
C THR A 70 -3.99 -11.77 29.65
N ASN A 71 -3.33 -11.11 28.69
CA ASN A 71 -2.11 -10.34 28.88
C ASN A 71 -2.36 -8.81 28.95
N GLY A 72 -3.52 -8.40 29.46
CA GLY A 72 -3.85 -6.98 29.67
C GLY A 72 -4.01 -6.19 28.36
N ASP A 73 -4.61 -6.82 27.35
CA ASP A 73 -4.83 -6.29 25.99
C ASP A 73 -3.53 -5.97 25.21
N VAL A 74 -2.40 -6.52 25.64
CA VAL A 74 -1.11 -6.40 24.96
C VAL A 74 -0.76 -7.72 24.28
N CYS A 75 -0.42 -7.66 22.99
CA CYS A 75 0.01 -8.84 22.25
C CYS A 75 1.32 -9.42 22.82
N LEU A 76 1.36 -10.74 23.00
CA LEU A 76 2.51 -11.48 23.55
C LEU A 76 3.72 -11.56 22.59
N MET A 77 3.59 -11.11 21.34
CA MET A 77 4.62 -11.19 20.30
C MET A 77 5.08 -12.64 20.04
N GLY A 78 6.21 -12.83 19.36
CA GLY A 78 6.75 -14.16 19.06
C GLY A 78 5.75 -15.05 18.33
N LYS A 79 5.57 -16.29 18.77
CA LYS A 79 4.67 -17.27 18.14
C LYS A 79 3.21 -16.80 18.09
N TYR A 80 2.73 -16.11 19.11
CA TYR A 80 1.35 -15.66 19.21
C TYR A 80 1.02 -14.65 18.11
N HIS A 81 1.94 -13.72 17.87
CA HIS A 81 1.80 -12.74 16.80
C HIS A 81 2.10 -13.35 15.42
N ASN A 82 3.10 -14.24 15.33
CA ASN A 82 3.43 -14.89 14.06
C ASN A 82 2.31 -15.82 13.54
N LEU A 83 1.38 -16.24 14.40
CA LEU A 83 0.15 -16.91 13.98
C LEU A 83 -0.70 -16.03 13.04
N LEU A 84 -0.73 -14.71 13.25
CA LEU A 84 -1.44 -13.78 12.37
C LEU A 84 -0.84 -13.76 10.96
N TYR A 85 0.50 -13.86 10.83
CA TYR A 85 1.15 -13.94 9.52
C TYR A 85 0.92 -15.27 8.81
N ILE A 86 0.80 -16.36 9.57
CA ILE A 86 0.39 -17.67 9.02
C ILE A 86 -1.06 -17.57 8.51
N ALA A 87 -1.97 -16.98 9.29
CA ALA A 87 -3.34 -16.71 8.87
C ALA A 87 -3.41 -15.79 7.64
N MET A 88 -2.55 -14.76 7.58
CA MET A 88 -2.41 -13.87 6.43
C MET A 88 -2.02 -14.65 5.18
N LYS A 89 -0.95 -15.47 5.26
CA LYS A 89 -0.50 -16.29 4.12
C LYS A 89 -1.59 -17.25 3.66
N LEU A 90 -2.26 -17.94 4.59
CA LEU A 90 -3.34 -18.89 4.25
C LEU A 90 -4.58 -18.20 3.68
N SER A 91 -4.92 -17.00 4.16
CA SER A 91 -6.03 -16.22 3.59
C SER A 91 -5.79 -15.90 2.11
N PHE A 92 -4.53 -15.59 1.75
CA PHE A 92 -4.11 -15.37 0.37
C PHE A 92 -4.07 -16.68 -0.44
N ASP A 93 -3.43 -17.74 0.08
CA ASP A 93 -3.27 -19.02 -0.63
C ASP A 93 -4.59 -19.65 -1.04
N TRP A 94 -5.61 -19.49 -0.19
CA TRP A 94 -6.96 -19.99 -0.44
C TRP A 94 -7.87 -18.96 -1.10
N SER A 95 -7.36 -17.77 -1.43
CA SER A 95 -8.12 -16.66 -2.01
C SER A 95 -9.44 -16.44 -1.24
N LEU A 96 -9.32 -16.25 0.08
CA LEU A 96 -10.45 -16.12 0.99
C LEU A 96 -11.32 -14.92 0.58
N GLN A 97 -12.58 -15.15 0.22
CA GLN A 97 -13.46 -14.12 -0.35
C GLN A 97 -14.15 -13.22 0.70
N ASP A 98 -14.11 -13.62 1.97
CA ASP A 98 -14.82 -12.91 3.04
C ASP A 98 -14.07 -11.64 3.46
N ASN A 99 -14.52 -10.49 2.93
CA ASN A 99 -13.97 -9.17 3.26
C ASN A 99 -13.93 -8.89 4.76
N GLY A 100 -14.95 -9.32 5.52
CA GLY A 100 -15.03 -9.04 6.95
C GLY A 100 -13.99 -9.80 7.76
N VAL A 101 -13.70 -11.04 7.37
CA VAL A 101 -12.68 -11.88 8.03
C VAL A 101 -11.28 -11.39 7.72
N VAL A 102 -11.00 -11.06 6.45
CA VAL A 102 -9.70 -10.50 6.05
C VAL A 102 -9.49 -9.12 6.69
N ALA A 103 -10.55 -8.30 6.77
CA ALA A 103 -10.52 -7.02 7.47
C ALA A 103 -10.18 -7.18 8.96
N ALA A 104 -10.85 -8.08 9.67
CA ALA A 104 -10.56 -8.35 11.08
C ALA A 104 -9.11 -8.81 11.30
N LEU A 105 -8.55 -9.57 10.35
CA LEU A 105 -7.14 -9.95 10.37
C LEU A 105 -6.20 -8.75 10.23
N LEU A 106 -6.46 -7.86 9.27
CA LEU A 106 -5.68 -6.64 9.09
C LEU A 106 -5.79 -5.69 10.31
N ASP A 107 -6.98 -5.56 10.88
CA ASP A 107 -7.22 -4.75 12.09
C ASP A 107 -6.41 -5.26 13.28
N GLU A 108 -6.39 -6.58 13.53
CA GLU A 108 -5.60 -7.15 14.63
C GLU A 108 -4.09 -7.03 14.40
N MET A 109 -3.63 -7.21 13.15
CA MET A 109 -2.22 -6.98 12.81
C MET A 109 -1.82 -5.52 13.07
N TYR A 110 -2.63 -4.55 12.61
CA TYR A 110 -2.36 -3.13 12.85
C TYR A 110 -2.44 -2.74 14.32
N ALA A 111 -3.40 -3.30 15.07
CA ALA A 111 -3.53 -3.03 16.50
C ALA A 111 -2.24 -3.38 17.26
N CYS A 112 -1.50 -4.39 16.80
CA CYS A 112 -0.24 -4.83 17.40
C CYS A 112 0.98 -4.07 16.87
N GLU A 113 1.07 -3.88 15.55
CA GLU A 113 2.29 -3.38 14.90
C GLU A 113 2.26 -1.89 14.57
N ARG A 114 1.07 -1.31 14.40
CA ARG A 114 0.85 0.05 13.86
C ARG A 114 1.41 0.29 12.46
N THR A 115 1.68 -0.79 11.71
CA THR A 115 2.19 -0.76 10.33
C THR A 115 1.70 -1.99 9.55
N PHE A 116 1.82 -1.93 8.22
CA PHE A 116 1.60 -3.07 7.32
C PHE A 116 2.84 -3.42 6.51
N GLU A 117 4.03 -3.01 6.96
CA GLU A 117 5.29 -3.20 6.23
C GLU A 117 5.54 -4.65 5.81
N ARG A 118 4.98 -5.63 6.54
CA ARG A 118 5.09 -7.05 6.19
C ARG A 118 4.40 -7.44 4.89
N ILE A 119 3.36 -6.70 4.50
CA ILE A 119 2.67 -6.86 3.22
C ILE A 119 3.35 -6.00 2.14
N PHE A 120 3.76 -4.77 2.47
CA PHE A 120 4.28 -3.82 1.49
C PHE A 120 5.74 -4.04 1.08
N LEU A 121 6.65 -4.29 2.02
CA LEU A 121 8.10 -4.29 1.72
C LEU A 121 8.49 -5.41 0.76
N GLY A 122 7.85 -6.57 0.88
CA GLY A 122 8.07 -7.68 -0.05
C GLY A 122 7.65 -7.37 -1.48
N ALA A 123 6.55 -6.63 -1.66
CA ALA A 123 6.06 -6.21 -2.97
C ALA A 123 6.91 -5.08 -3.58
N ILE A 124 7.38 -4.16 -2.75
CA ILE A 124 8.19 -3.01 -3.16
C ILE A 124 9.63 -3.42 -3.49
N PHE A 125 10.27 -4.19 -2.59
CA PHE A 125 11.70 -4.48 -2.64
C PHE A 125 12.04 -5.95 -2.97
N GLY A 126 11.04 -6.82 -3.12
CA GLY A 126 11.25 -8.27 -3.28
C GLY A 126 11.49 -8.99 -1.95
N THR A 127 11.89 -10.26 -2.01
CA THR A 127 11.87 -11.16 -0.83
C THR A 127 13.04 -10.99 0.13
N SER A 128 14.19 -10.51 -0.34
CA SER A 128 15.44 -10.43 0.44
C SER A 128 15.66 -9.09 1.12
N ALA A 129 15.25 -7.98 0.50
CA ALA A 129 15.46 -6.64 1.02
C ALA A 129 14.77 -6.37 2.39
N PRO A 130 13.56 -6.91 2.69
CA PRO A 130 12.97 -6.77 4.02
C PRO A 130 13.87 -7.28 5.14
N TYR A 131 14.75 -8.26 4.88
CA TYR A 131 15.67 -8.77 5.90
C TYR A 131 16.70 -7.71 6.30
N PHE A 132 17.20 -6.94 5.34
CA PHE A 132 18.16 -5.87 5.60
C PHE A 132 17.52 -4.63 6.21
N LEU A 133 16.26 -4.34 5.86
CA LEU A 133 15.54 -3.15 6.32
C LEU A 133 14.89 -3.34 7.69
N ALA A 134 14.31 -4.52 7.93
CA ALA A 134 13.41 -4.78 9.04
C ALA A 134 13.71 -6.09 9.79
N GLY A 135 14.77 -6.82 9.41
CA GLY A 135 15.23 -8.03 10.11
C GLY A 135 14.41 -9.29 9.82
N TRP A 136 13.46 -9.27 8.88
CA TRP A 136 12.63 -10.44 8.54
C TRP A 136 12.57 -10.68 7.03
N LYS A 137 12.37 -11.95 6.62
CA LYS A 137 12.16 -12.31 5.20
C LYS A 137 10.68 -12.44 4.89
N SER A 138 10.25 -12.03 3.69
CA SER A 138 8.85 -12.12 3.27
C SER A 138 8.30 -13.54 3.38
N ASP A 139 7.06 -13.66 3.85
CA ASP A 139 6.34 -14.92 3.94
C ASP A 139 5.84 -15.44 2.56
N PHE A 140 5.93 -14.60 1.52
CA PHE A 140 5.68 -14.96 0.12
C PHE A 140 6.97 -15.39 -0.59
N MET A 141 6.86 -16.25 -1.59
CA MET A 141 7.94 -17.00 -2.24
C MET A 141 8.85 -16.12 -3.09
N ASP A 142 8.25 -15.23 -3.89
CA ASP A 142 8.94 -14.37 -4.84
C ASP A 142 8.25 -13.00 -4.96
N LYS A 143 8.83 -12.12 -5.79
CA LYS A 143 8.30 -10.76 -5.98
C LYS A 143 6.88 -10.78 -6.55
N GLU A 144 6.58 -11.67 -7.49
CA GLU A 144 5.27 -11.73 -8.14
C GLU A 144 4.18 -12.12 -7.15
N GLU A 145 4.43 -13.14 -6.32
CA GLU A 145 3.50 -13.53 -5.26
C GLU A 145 3.31 -12.40 -4.23
N ASN A 146 4.36 -11.66 -3.88
CA ASN A 146 4.22 -10.48 -3.02
C ASN A 146 3.31 -9.41 -3.63
N VAL A 147 3.42 -9.14 -4.94
CA VAL A 147 2.55 -8.17 -5.62
C VAL A 147 1.11 -8.65 -5.62
N HIS A 148 0.86 -9.92 -5.94
CA HIS A 148 -0.49 -10.50 -5.91
C HIS A 148 -1.10 -10.48 -4.51
N ALA A 149 -0.31 -10.79 -3.48
CA ALA A 149 -0.75 -10.70 -2.09
C ALA A 149 -1.09 -9.26 -1.68
N LEU A 150 -0.27 -8.28 -2.06
CA LEU A 150 -0.58 -6.88 -1.82
C LEU A 150 -1.90 -6.48 -2.48
N VAL A 151 -2.14 -6.87 -3.75
CA VAL A 151 -3.40 -6.58 -4.44
C VAL A 151 -4.59 -7.26 -3.74
N PHE A 152 -4.44 -8.53 -3.33
CA PHE A 152 -5.45 -9.24 -2.54
C PHE A 152 -5.86 -8.45 -1.28
N PHE A 153 -4.88 -7.99 -0.48
CA PHE A 153 -5.20 -7.22 0.73
C PHE A 153 -5.72 -5.81 0.43
N LEU A 154 -5.26 -5.17 -0.65
CA LEU A 154 -5.81 -3.88 -1.12
C LEU A 154 -7.29 -4.02 -1.50
N ASP A 155 -7.67 -5.10 -2.20
CA ASP A 155 -9.05 -5.39 -2.59
C ASP A 155 -9.94 -5.53 -1.35
N HIS A 156 -9.55 -6.40 -0.42
CA HIS A 156 -10.32 -6.63 0.81
C HIS A 156 -10.41 -5.37 1.68
N ALA A 157 -9.30 -4.67 1.88
CA ALA A 157 -9.28 -3.44 2.68
C ALA A 157 -10.16 -2.34 2.08
N THR A 158 -10.17 -2.22 0.75
CA THR A 158 -11.02 -1.25 0.05
C THR A 158 -12.50 -1.62 0.19
N ASN A 159 -12.86 -2.88 -0.07
CA ASN A 159 -14.25 -3.33 0.04
C ASN A 159 -14.79 -3.33 1.48
N ALA A 160 -13.92 -3.42 2.48
CA ALA A 160 -14.26 -3.30 3.90
C ALA A 160 -14.14 -1.86 4.44
N ASN A 161 -13.79 -0.88 3.60
CA ASN A 161 -13.62 0.53 3.97
C ASN A 161 -12.64 0.76 5.13
N LEU A 162 -11.52 0.04 5.14
CA LEU A 162 -10.59 0.08 6.27
C LEU A 162 -9.86 1.41 6.40
N GLU A 163 -9.93 1.98 7.60
CA GLU A 163 -9.19 3.16 8.02
C GLU A 163 -8.56 2.96 9.39
N TYR A 164 -7.34 3.46 9.55
CA TYR A 164 -6.49 3.26 10.70
C TYR A 164 -6.12 4.60 11.32
N ARG A 165 -6.32 4.73 12.63
CA ARG A 165 -6.03 5.95 13.37
C ARG A 165 -4.64 5.90 14.00
N GLU A 166 -3.90 6.98 13.81
CA GLU A 166 -2.65 7.24 14.53
C GLU A 166 -2.64 8.69 15.02
N GLY A 167 -2.85 8.87 16.33
CA GLY A 167 -3.06 10.19 16.92
C GLY A 167 -4.26 10.91 16.27
N ASN A 168 -3.99 12.07 15.66
CA ASN A 168 -5.00 12.89 14.97
C ASN A 168 -5.10 12.59 13.46
N LYS A 169 -4.34 11.62 12.95
CA LYS A 169 -4.34 11.26 11.54
C LYS A 169 -5.14 9.98 11.32
N MET A 170 -5.83 9.95 10.18
CA MET A 170 -6.52 8.77 9.67
C MET A 170 -5.85 8.36 8.36
N TYR A 171 -5.52 7.09 8.26
CA TYR A 171 -4.88 6.49 7.10
C TYR A 171 -5.78 5.40 6.54
N ARG A 172 -5.90 5.31 5.22
CA ARG A 172 -6.38 4.07 4.61
C ARG A 172 -5.28 3.02 4.67
N PHE A 173 -5.64 1.74 4.57
CA PHE A 173 -4.69 0.64 4.49
C PHE A 173 -3.49 0.94 3.57
N ILE A 174 -3.76 1.47 2.38
CA ILE A 174 -2.75 1.81 1.36
C ILE A 174 -1.79 2.95 1.74
N ASP A 175 -2.21 3.82 2.64
CA ASP A 175 -1.48 5.03 3.03
C ASP A 175 -0.79 4.89 4.41
N VAL A 176 -0.95 3.75 5.10
CA VAL A 176 -0.32 3.50 6.40
C VAL A 176 1.21 3.60 6.26
N PRO A 177 1.88 4.43 7.08
CA PRO A 177 3.34 4.62 7.02
C PRO A 177 4.15 3.34 7.21
N LEU A 178 5.29 3.26 6.52
CA LEU A 178 6.26 2.18 6.66
C LEU A 178 7.33 2.56 7.69
N GLU A 179 7.31 1.95 8.87
CA GLU A 179 8.21 2.25 9.99
C GLU A 179 9.70 2.13 9.58
N SER A 180 10.08 1.01 8.94
CA SER A 180 11.45 0.77 8.48
C SER A 180 11.92 1.71 7.37
N CYS A 181 11.03 2.51 6.78
CA CYS A 181 11.34 3.51 5.74
C CYS A 181 11.16 4.95 6.27
N GLY A 182 11.45 5.18 7.54
CA GLY A 182 11.36 6.51 8.15
C GLY A 182 9.92 7.04 8.19
N ARG A 183 8.94 6.14 8.32
CA ARG A 183 7.50 6.44 8.33
C ARG A 183 7.03 7.17 7.07
N ALA A 184 7.64 6.89 5.93
CA ALA A 184 7.15 7.32 4.63
C ALA A 184 5.90 6.52 4.23
N SER A 185 4.99 7.15 3.47
CA SER A 185 3.88 6.42 2.86
C SER A 185 4.39 5.44 1.79
N PRO A 186 3.72 4.30 1.54
CA PRO A 186 4.15 3.33 0.54
C PRO A 186 4.36 3.94 -0.85
N VAL A 187 3.47 4.83 -1.29
CA VAL A 187 3.58 5.51 -2.59
C VAL A 187 4.82 6.40 -2.69
N ARG A 188 5.25 7.03 -1.58
CA ARG A 188 6.46 7.86 -1.57
C ARG A 188 7.72 7.00 -1.74
N VAL A 189 7.79 5.87 -1.04
CA VAL A 189 8.90 4.92 -1.18
C VAL A 189 9.00 4.42 -2.62
N VAL A 190 7.87 4.02 -3.21
CA VAL A 190 7.78 3.55 -4.60
C VAL A 190 8.21 4.62 -5.61
N ILE A 191 7.82 5.88 -5.40
CA ILE A 191 8.28 7.02 -6.20
C ILE A 191 9.79 7.19 -6.10
N GLN A 192 10.35 7.15 -4.89
CA GLN A 192 11.79 7.29 -4.66
C GLN A 192 12.60 6.17 -5.32
N MET A 193 12.04 4.96 -5.39
CA MET A 193 12.67 3.84 -6.10
C MET A 193 12.54 3.92 -7.61
N GLY A 194 11.59 4.68 -8.15
CA GLY A 194 11.28 4.67 -9.59
C GLY A 194 10.58 3.38 -10.04
N ALA A 195 9.83 2.72 -9.17
CA ALA A 195 9.13 1.47 -9.48
C ALA A 195 7.75 1.72 -10.11
N ALA A 196 7.74 1.95 -11.44
CA ALA A 196 6.54 2.38 -12.18
C ALA A 196 5.35 1.41 -12.10
N GLU A 197 5.59 0.10 -12.12
CA GLU A 197 4.54 -0.91 -12.04
C GLU A 197 3.81 -0.87 -10.69
N MET A 198 4.57 -0.89 -9.60
CA MET A 198 4.02 -0.77 -8.25
C MET A 198 3.33 0.58 -8.05
N LEU A 199 3.90 1.65 -8.62
CA LEU A 199 3.30 2.98 -8.57
C LEU A 199 1.92 2.98 -9.24
N MET A 200 1.79 2.33 -10.40
CA MET A 200 0.51 2.20 -11.09
C MET A 200 -0.51 1.49 -10.21
N ILE A 201 -0.15 0.37 -9.58
CA ILE A 201 -1.04 -0.36 -8.66
C ILE A 201 -1.51 0.58 -7.55
N LEU A 202 -0.57 1.18 -6.81
CA LEU A 202 -0.92 2.03 -5.67
C LEU A 202 -1.79 3.22 -6.06
N LEU A 203 -1.48 3.89 -7.17
CA LEU A 203 -2.27 5.02 -7.64
C LEU A 203 -3.67 4.59 -8.11
N ARG A 204 -3.83 3.41 -8.72
CA ARG A 204 -5.16 2.90 -9.12
C ARG A 204 -6.06 2.64 -7.91
N PHE A 205 -5.51 2.11 -6.81
CA PHE A 205 -6.20 1.99 -5.51
C PHE A 205 -6.32 3.32 -4.75
N GLY A 206 -5.79 4.42 -5.32
CA GLY A 206 -6.01 5.76 -4.80
C GLY A 206 -5.03 6.19 -3.70
N ALA A 207 -3.81 5.63 -3.68
CA ALA A 207 -2.74 6.13 -2.81
C ALA A 207 -2.52 7.63 -3.01
N ARG A 208 -2.34 8.37 -1.92
CA ARG A 208 -2.20 9.82 -1.96
C ARG A 208 -0.75 10.23 -2.19
N VAL A 209 -0.47 10.81 -3.36
CA VAL A 209 0.87 11.32 -3.72
C VAL A 209 1.28 12.48 -2.81
N THR A 210 0.37 13.40 -2.53
CA THR A 210 0.65 14.59 -1.73
C THR A 210 -0.11 14.52 -0.41
N ASP A 211 0.65 14.55 0.69
CA ASP A 211 0.15 14.82 2.03
C ASP A 211 0.85 16.07 2.58
N ASP A 212 0.08 16.94 3.25
CA ASP A 212 0.37 18.37 3.46
C ASP A 212 1.56 18.66 4.41
N LYS A 213 2.31 17.64 4.84
CA LYS A 213 3.37 17.76 5.85
C LYS A 213 4.68 17.04 5.51
N ALA A 214 4.85 16.52 4.29
CA ALA A 214 6.11 15.90 3.89
C ALA A 214 7.21 16.95 3.68
N ALA A 215 8.42 16.66 4.15
CA ALA A 215 9.58 17.55 4.01
C ALA A 215 10.00 17.81 2.55
N THR A 216 9.64 16.91 1.62
CA THR A 216 9.93 17.06 0.18
C THR A 216 8.73 16.60 -0.65
N ASN A 217 8.43 17.34 -1.72
CA ASN A 217 7.39 16.96 -2.66
C ASN A 217 7.85 15.71 -3.46
N PRO A 218 7.05 14.64 -3.55
CA PRO A 218 7.41 13.45 -4.31
C PRO A 218 7.60 13.69 -5.82
N VAL A 219 6.87 14.66 -6.40
CA VAL A 219 7.08 15.07 -7.79
C VAL A 219 8.44 15.72 -7.95
N GLU A 220 8.80 16.67 -7.08
CA GLU A 220 10.12 17.33 -7.10
C GLU A 220 11.25 16.31 -6.98
N SER A 221 11.09 15.30 -6.12
CA SER A 221 12.07 14.23 -5.97
C SER A 221 12.34 13.45 -7.27
N ILE A 222 11.32 13.27 -8.13
CA ILE A 222 11.51 12.66 -9.45
C ILE A 222 12.22 13.65 -10.39
N LEU A 223 11.82 14.92 -10.37
CA LEU A 223 12.37 15.94 -11.25
C LEU A 223 13.84 16.22 -10.97
N ASP A 224 14.23 16.31 -9.70
CA ASP A 224 15.61 16.52 -9.29
C ASP A 224 16.49 15.36 -9.76
N ARG A 225 16.03 14.12 -9.60
CA ARG A 225 16.71 12.93 -10.13
C ARG A 225 16.82 12.97 -11.66
N LEU A 226 15.78 13.38 -12.37
CA LEU A 226 15.83 13.49 -13.84
C LEU A 226 16.89 14.50 -14.32
N LYS A 227 17.12 15.58 -13.57
CA LYS A 227 18.17 16.57 -13.89
C LYS A 227 19.58 15.97 -13.87
N GLU A 228 19.83 15.00 -12.99
CA GLU A 228 21.14 14.34 -12.89
C GLU A 228 21.53 13.58 -14.16
N TYR A 229 20.56 13.25 -15.02
CA TYR A 229 20.78 12.47 -16.24
C TYR A 229 21.06 13.31 -17.49
N ASN A 230 21.21 14.63 -17.38
CA ASN A 230 21.63 15.52 -18.47
C ASN A 230 20.89 15.26 -19.81
N ARG A 231 19.55 15.23 -19.74
CA ARG A 231 18.64 15.00 -20.89
C ARG A 231 18.62 13.57 -21.47
N VAL A 232 19.28 12.61 -20.81
CA VAL A 232 19.21 11.17 -21.14
C VAL A 232 18.40 10.44 -20.07
N TYR A 233 17.09 10.63 -20.11
CA TYR A 233 16.23 10.24 -19.00
C TYR A 233 15.93 8.72 -18.95
N PRO A 234 16.04 8.07 -17.78
CA PRO A 234 15.63 6.68 -17.61
C PRO A 234 14.13 6.50 -17.88
N TYR A 235 13.78 5.47 -18.64
CA TYR A 235 12.40 5.21 -19.05
C TYR A 235 11.46 5.00 -17.85
N GLU A 236 11.90 4.25 -16.85
CA GLU A 236 11.14 3.94 -15.64
C GLU A 236 10.85 5.21 -14.83
N LEU A 237 11.82 6.12 -14.73
CA LEU A 237 11.69 7.36 -13.98
C LEU A 237 10.75 8.35 -14.69
N VAL A 238 10.84 8.44 -16.03
CA VAL A 238 9.89 9.21 -16.85
C VAL A 238 8.47 8.61 -16.75
N THR A 239 8.36 7.29 -16.71
CA THR A 239 7.07 6.61 -16.53
C THR A 239 6.48 6.92 -15.17
N CYS A 240 7.28 6.89 -14.10
CA CYS A 240 6.83 7.30 -12.77
C CYS A 240 6.33 8.75 -12.76
N LEU A 241 7.08 9.68 -13.36
CA LEU A 241 6.66 11.07 -13.48
C LEU A 241 5.28 11.19 -14.16
N LYS A 242 5.12 10.53 -15.31
CA LYS A 242 3.84 10.54 -16.05
C LYS A 242 2.70 9.97 -15.22
N LEU A 243 2.91 8.87 -14.48
CA LEU A 243 1.90 8.28 -13.62
C LEU A 243 1.49 9.22 -12.48
N VAL A 244 2.46 9.83 -11.80
CA VAL A 244 2.17 10.80 -10.73
C VAL A 244 1.38 12.00 -11.27
N LEU A 245 1.80 12.55 -12.41
CA LEU A 245 1.13 13.70 -13.04
C LEU A 245 -0.30 13.38 -13.52
N ARG A 246 -0.62 12.10 -13.77
CA ARG A 246 -2.00 11.67 -14.05
C ARG A 246 -2.88 11.69 -12.81
N ALA A 247 -2.30 11.46 -11.63
CA ALA A 247 -3.01 11.37 -10.36
C ALA A 247 -3.23 12.72 -9.65
N VAL A 248 -2.46 13.76 -9.99
CA VAL A 248 -2.55 15.09 -9.35
C VAL A 248 -3.08 16.17 -10.30
N PRO A 249 -3.87 17.14 -9.81
CA PRO A 249 -4.42 18.20 -10.66
C PRO A 249 -3.35 19.14 -11.22
N SER A 250 -2.34 19.45 -10.39
CA SER A 250 -1.18 20.27 -10.74
C SER A 250 -0.02 19.94 -9.79
N VAL A 251 1.19 20.35 -10.16
CA VAL A 251 2.39 20.24 -9.32
C VAL A 251 2.51 21.48 -8.46
N ASN A 252 2.63 21.28 -7.14
CA ASN A 252 2.88 22.35 -6.18
C ASN A 252 4.31 22.24 -5.65
N PHE A 253 5.23 22.98 -6.25
CA PHE A 253 6.63 23.05 -5.82
C PHE A 253 6.78 23.60 -4.40
N THR A 254 7.83 23.14 -3.73
CA THR A 254 8.25 23.67 -2.44
C THR A 254 8.87 25.04 -2.67
N VAL A 255 8.21 26.08 -2.16
CA VAL A 255 8.67 27.47 -2.27
C VAL A 255 9.16 27.92 -0.92
N ASP A 256 10.47 28.17 -0.79
CA ASP A 256 11.00 28.91 0.34
C ASP A 256 10.78 30.41 0.12
N LYS A 257 9.68 30.91 0.69
CA LYS A 257 9.36 32.35 0.64
C LYS A 257 10.39 33.20 1.40
N ASN A 258 11.08 32.65 2.40
CA ASN A 258 12.02 33.43 3.22
C ASN A 258 13.29 33.78 2.45
N SER A 259 13.83 32.85 1.67
CA SER A 259 14.98 33.15 0.79
C SER A 259 14.64 34.18 -0.30
N LEU A 260 13.37 34.37 -0.64
CA LEU A 260 12.91 35.30 -1.66
C LEU A 260 12.44 36.66 -1.12
N LYS A 261 12.44 36.86 0.21
CA LYS A 261 12.01 38.12 0.84
C LYS A 261 12.79 39.34 0.39
N HIS A 262 14.05 39.18 0.02
CA HIS A 262 14.93 40.27 -0.42
C HIS A 262 14.58 40.84 -1.82
N LEU A 263 13.66 40.20 -2.54
CA LEU A 263 13.30 40.58 -3.91
C LEU A 263 12.10 41.53 -4.00
N ASP A 264 11.50 41.92 -2.86
CA ASP A 264 10.33 42.81 -2.77
C ASP A 264 9.21 42.46 -3.78
N LEU A 265 8.96 41.16 -3.96
CA LEU A 265 7.98 40.67 -4.91
C LEU A 265 6.55 40.95 -4.42
N PRO A 266 5.60 41.23 -5.33
CA PRO A 266 4.19 41.40 -4.98
C PRO A 266 3.62 40.20 -4.19
N ASP A 267 2.63 40.45 -3.34
CA ASP A 267 1.98 39.39 -2.54
C ASP A 267 1.32 38.30 -3.41
N ASP A 268 0.85 38.67 -4.61
CA ASP A 268 0.24 37.79 -5.60
C ASP A 268 1.24 37.20 -6.61
N TYR A 269 2.55 37.36 -6.37
CA TYR A 269 3.57 36.84 -7.26
C TYR A 269 3.45 35.31 -7.41
N ASN A 270 3.53 34.83 -8.65
CA ASN A 270 3.45 33.40 -8.95
C ASN A 270 4.80 32.71 -8.70
N TYR A 271 5.08 32.44 -7.42
CA TYR A 271 6.29 31.73 -6.99
C TYR A 271 6.45 30.34 -7.62
N GLN A 272 5.33 29.63 -7.84
CA GLN A 272 5.32 28.31 -8.47
C GLN A 272 5.90 28.36 -9.89
N ARG A 273 5.50 29.36 -10.67
CA ARG A 273 6.02 29.60 -12.01
C ARG A 273 7.52 29.91 -12.01
N LYS A 274 7.99 30.71 -11.05
CA LYS A 274 9.41 31.03 -10.92
C LYS A 274 10.25 29.78 -10.71
N VAL A 275 9.90 28.98 -9.68
CA VAL A 275 10.60 27.74 -9.35
C VAL A 275 10.58 26.76 -10.53
N ALA A 276 9.44 26.61 -11.21
CA ALA A 276 9.32 25.75 -12.39
C ALA A 276 10.30 26.14 -13.50
N LEU A 277 10.41 27.44 -13.82
CA LEU A 277 11.25 27.94 -14.91
C LEU A 277 12.73 27.98 -14.54
N GLU A 278 13.08 28.26 -13.30
CA GLU A 278 14.48 28.34 -12.86
C GLU A 278 15.07 26.93 -12.67
N ASN A 279 14.32 26.02 -12.04
CA ASN A 279 14.87 24.74 -11.64
C ASN A 279 14.67 23.64 -12.69
N TYR A 280 13.65 23.73 -13.55
CA TYR A 280 13.21 22.63 -14.41
C TYR A 280 13.03 23.01 -15.88
N LYS A 281 13.71 24.07 -16.35
CA LYS A 281 13.62 24.54 -17.75
C LYS A 281 13.95 23.45 -18.78
N GLU A 282 14.99 22.66 -18.56
CA GLU A 282 15.41 21.63 -19.52
C GLU A 282 14.34 20.54 -19.67
N ILE A 283 13.77 20.09 -18.54
CA ILE A 283 12.66 19.12 -18.50
C ILE A 283 11.41 19.65 -19.21
N LEU A 284 11.16 20.97 -19.11
CA LEU A 284 10.10 21.68 -19.82
C LEU A 284 10.33 21.70 -21.33
N ASP A 285 11.54 22.07 -21.74
CA ASP A 285 11.95 22.14 -23.15
C ASP A 285 11.87 20.75 -23.81
N ASP A 286 12.20 19.70 -23.05
CA ASP A 286 12.10 18.29 -23.45
C ASP A 286 10.67 17.73 -23.42
N ARG A 287 9.69 18.54 -23.01
CA ARG A 287 8.24 18.20 -22.97
C ARG A 287 7.92 16.97 -22.13
N LEU A 288 8.72 16.66 -21.10
CA LEU A 288 8.42 15.60 -20.15
C LEU A 288 7.19 15.92 -19.28
N ILE A 289 6.91 17.22 -19.10
CA ILE A 289 5.75 17.71 -18.35
C ILE A 289 5.01 18.74 -19.20
N LYS A 290 3.68 18.62 -19.24
CA LYS A 290 2.84 19.65 -19.86
C LYS A 290 2.92 20.94 -19.03
N SER A 291 3.16 22.08 -19.69
CA SER A 291 3.17 23.41 -19.05
C SER A 291 1.89 23.71 -18.25
N SER A 292 0.76 23.13 -18.65
CA SER A 292 -0.52 23.21 -17.93
C SER A 292 -0.52 22.53 -16.56
N ARG A 293 0.37 21.55 -16.32
CA ARG A 293 0.52 20.88 -15.00
C ARG A 293 1.39 21.65 -14.02
N LEU A 294 2.13 22.66 -14.48
CA LEU A 294 3.15 23.39 -13.70
C LEU A 294 2.73 24.83 -13.37
N GLY A 295 1.45 25.17 -13.54
CA GLY A 295 0.95 26.52 -13.31
C GLY A 295 1.42 27.58 -14.32
N LEU A 296 2.06 27.17 -15.42
CA LEU A 296 2.45 28.08 -16.52
C LEU A 296 1.28 28.38 -17.47
N LYS A 297 0.35 27.44 -17.59
CA LYS A 297 -0.91 27.58 -18.32
C LYS A 297 -2.06 26.98 -17.48
N PRO A 298 -3.31 27.38 -17.71
CA PRO A 298 -4.46 26.72 -17.10
C PRO A 298 -4.46 25.21 -17.40
N VAL A 299 -4.82 24.41 -16.39
CA VAL A 299 -4.99 22.95 -16.49
C VAL A 299 -6.18 22.65 -17.40
N GLU A 300 -6.08 21.61 -18.26
CA GLU A 300 -7.20 21.23 -19.12
C GLU A 300 -8.39 20.74 -18.27
N LEU A 301 -9.61 21.19 -18.61
CA LEU A 301 -10.83 20.82 -17.89
C LEU A 301 -11.01 19.31 -17.77
N LYS A 302 -10.71 18.55 -18.85
CA LYS A 302 -10.75 17.07 -18.85
C LYS A 302 -9.91 16.47 -17.73
N HIS A 303 -8.73 17.02 -17.46
CA HIS A 303 -7.83 16.56 -16.40
C HIS A 303 -8.34 16.92 -15.00
N LEU A 304 -8.82 18.16 -14.83
CA LEU A 304 -9.46 18.56 -13.57
C LEU A 304 -10.66 17.66 -13.25
N CYS A 305 -11.48 17.33 -14.26
CA CYS A 305 -12.57 16.38 -14.12
C CYS A 305 -12.07 14.98 -13.71
N ARG A 306 -10.99 14.46 -14.32
CA ARG A 306 -10.38 13.19 -13.89
C ARG A 306 -10.01 13.21 -12.42
N CYS A 307 -9.24 14.22 -11.98
CA CYS A 307 -8.83 14.35 -10.59
C CYS A 307 -10.04 14.47 -9.66
N LYS A 308 -11.06 15.24 -10.04
CA LYS A 308 -12.26 15.43 -9.22
C LYS A 308 -13.10 14.16 -9.12
N VAL A 309 -13.34 13.45 -10.22
CA VAL A 309 -14.07 12.18 -10.23
C VAL A 309 -13.33 11.14 -9.41
N ARG A 310 -12.01 11.01 -9.60
CA ARG A 310 -11.19 10.09 -8.79
C ARG A 310 -11.21 10.46 -7.31
N GLN A 311 -11.16 11.75 -6.96
CA GLN A 311 -11.30 12.19 -5.56
C GLN A 311 -12.64 11.74 -4.96
N LEU A 312 -13.75 11.87 -5.70
CA LEU A 312 -15.07 11.43 -5.24
C LEU A 312 -15.12 9.90 -5.09
N LEU A 313 -14.60 9.15 -6.06
CA LEU A 313 -14.51 7.69 -5.95
C LEU A 313 -13.64 7.27 -4.77
N TRP A 314 -12.52 7.95 -4.55
CA TRP A 314 -11.67 7.75 -3.39
C TRP A 314 -12.49 7.94 -2.12
N GLN A 315 -13.15 9.09 -1.93
CA GLN A 315 -13.97 9.38 -0.73
C GLN A 315 -15.03 8.30 -0.43
N ASN A 316 -15.50 7.58 -1.44
CA ASN A 316 -16.50 6.52 -1.32
C ASN A 316 -15.92 5.08 -1.35
N PHE A 317 -14.60 4.90 -1.26
CA PHE A 317 -13.93 3.59 -1.34
C PHE A 317 -14.21 2.82 -2.64
N GLU A 318 -14.42 3.56 -3.73
CA GLU A 318 -14.80 3.02 -5.04
C GLU A 318 -13.63 3.07 -6.05
N LEU A 319 -12.39 3.24 -5.59
CA LEU A 319 -11.19 3.11 -6.44
C LEU A 319 -10.51 1.75 -6.23
N PRO A 320 -10.15 1.00 -7.30
CA PRO A 320 -10.44 1.29 -8.70
C PRO A 320 -11.85 0.82 -9.16
N PHE A 321 -12.54 0.02 -8.34
CA PHE A 321 -13.69 -0.80 -8.79
C PHE A 321 -14.88 0.02 -9.32
N GLY A 322 -15.22 1.11 -8.68
CA GLY A 322 -16.35 1.96 -9.06
C GLY A 322 -16.18 2.65 -10.39
N ILE A 323 -14.95 2.79 -10.91
CA ILE A 323 -14.73 3.29 -12.28
C ILE A 323 -15.47 2.43 -13.30
N GLN A 324 -15.48 1.11 -13.10
CA GLN A 324 -16.15 0.18 -14.03
C GLN A 324 -17.68 0.29 -13.96
N LYS A 325 -18.21 0.71 -12.81
CA LYS A 325 -19.66 0.90 -12.58
C LYS A 325 -20.19 2.20 -13.20
N LEU A 326 -19.34 3.16 -13.56
CA LEU A 326 -19.76 4.43 -14.14
C LEU A 326 -20.39 4.25 -15.55
N PRO A 327 -21.51 4.94 -15.86
CA PRO A 327 -22.18 4.86 -17.15
C PRO A 327 -21.50 5.76 -18.20
N ILE A 328 -20.22 5.52 -18.45
CA ILE A 328 -19.38 6.30 -19.38
C ILE A 328 -18.64 5.38 -20.36
N PRO A 329 -18.21 5.90 -21.54
CA PRO A 329 -17.43 5.12 -22.50
C PRO A 329 -16.15 4.51 -21.92
N THR A 330 -15.77 3.33 -22.42
CA THR A 330 -14.57 2.59 -21.98
C THR A 330 -13.29 3.41 -22.08
N ALA A 331 -13.15 4.26 -23.09
CA ALA A 331 -12.01 5.17 -23.21
C ALA A 331 -11.90 6.15 -22.03
N LEU A 332 -13.03 6.66 -21.53
CA LEU A 332 -13.05 7.52 -20.34
C LEU A 332 -12.80 6.71 -19.07
N LYS A 333 -13.27 5.46 -18.99
CA LYS A 333 -12.93 4.55 -17.87
C LYS A 333 -11.42 4.33 -17.78
N ARG A 334 -10.76 4.01 -18.90
CA ARG A 334 -9.29 3.84 -18.96
C ARG A 334 -8.54 5.12 -18.59
N TYR A 335 -9.05 6.28 -19.01
CA TYR A 335 -8.49 7.59 -18.65
C TYR A 335 -8.61 7.87 -17.14
N LEU A 336 -9.77 7.57 -16.53
CA LEU A 336 -9.99 7.69 -15.09
C LEU A 336 -9.17 6.67 -14.29
N ASP A 337 -8.91 5.50 -14.86
CA ASP A 337 -8.11 4.42 -14.25
C ASP A 337 -6.60 4.54 -14.53
N LEU A 338 -6.16 5.73 -14.96
CA LEU A 338 -4.76 6.12 -15.16
C LEU A 338 -3.99 5.37 -16.26
N PHE A 339 -4.65 4.52 -17.05
CA PHE A 339 -4.01 3.84 -18.18
C PHE A 339 -3.64 4.81 -19.31
N ASP A 340 -4.52 5.78 -19.59
CA ASP A 340 -4.36 6.75 -20.69
C ASP A 340 -4.22 8.20 -20.16
N ASP A 341 -3.70 9.13 -20.98
CA ASP A 341 -3.57 10.57 -20.67
C ASP A 341 -4.40 11.49 -21.57
#